data_AF-A0A1C6SJ43-F1
#
_entry.id   AF-A0A1C6SJ43-F1
#
_cell.length_a   1.000
_cell.length_b   1.000
_cell.length_c   1.000
_cell.angle_alpha   90.00
_cell.angle_beta   90.00
_cell.angle_gamma   90.00
#
_symmetry.space_group_name_H-M   'P 1'
#
loop_
_entity.id
_entity.type
_entity.pdbx_description
1 polymer ?
#
loop_
_entity_poly.entity_id
_entity_poly.type
_entity_poly.pdbx_seq_one_letter_code
_entity_poly.pdbx_strand_id
1 'polypeptide(L)' 'MTAEPPCPFTTSVASLLIGALGPLERQELEAHLRRCAMCLEELILLAPLPGLLHRAVPPGLCSRRDP' A
#
# COMPACT_ATOMS: atom_id res chain seq x y z
N MET A 1 -5.98 -8.83 25.48
CA MET A 1 -5.63 -8.45 24.09
C MET A 1 -4.49 -7.45 24.19
N THR A 2 -3.25 -7.93 24.27
CA THR A 2 -2.06 -7.06 24.24
C THR A 2 -1.80 -6.71 22.77
N ALA A 3 -2.04 -5.46 22.39
CA ALA A 3 -1.64 -4.97 21.08
C ALA A 3 -0.11 -4.88 21.07
N GLU A 4 0.52 -5.79 20.33
CA GLU A 4 1.93 -5.68 19.99
C GLU A 4 2.15 -4.34 19.25
N PRO A 5 3.21 -3.57 19.55
CA PRO A 5 3.44 -2.30 18.86
C PRO A 5 3.48 -2.52 17.34
N PRO A 6 2.80 -1.67 16.54
CA PRO A 6 2.75 -1.82 15.11
C PRO A 6 4.15 -1.71 14.52
N CYS A 7 4.45 -2.56 13.52
CA CYS A 7 5.72 -2.51 12.82
C CYS A 7 5.83 -1.16 12.07
N PRO A 8 6.96 -0.43 12.19
CA PRO A 8 7.10 0.91 11.59
C PRO A 8 7.04 0.90 10.05
N PHE A 9 7.27 -0.26 9.42
CA PHE A 9 7.23 -0.42 7.97
C PHE A 9 5.83 -0.58 7.38
N THR A 10 4.79 -0.75 8.21
CA THR A 10 3.40 -0.96 7.75
C THR A 10 2.91 0.17 6.83
N THR A 11 3.20 1.43 7.16
CA THR A 11 2.84 2.59 6.32
C THR A 11 3.55 2.59 4.96
N SER A 12 4.74 2.00 4.88
CA SER A 12 5.52 1.93 3.65
C SER A 12 4.99 0.87 2.66
N VAL A 13 4.16 -0.07 3.12
CA VAL A 13 3.55 -1.11 2.28
C VAL A 13 2.62 -0.48 1.22
N ALA A 14 1.81 0.51 1.60
CA ALA A 14 0.96 1.22 0.65
C ALA A 14 1.81 1.94 -0.41
N SER A 15 2.88 2.63 0.01
CA SER A 15 3.83 3.31 -0.87
C SER A 15 4.52 2.36 -1.84
N LEU A 16 4.87 1.14 -1.39
CA LEU A 16 5.42 0.10 -2.26
C LEU A 16 4.47 -0.27 -3.39
N LEU A 17 3.19 -0.51 -3.06
CA LEU A 17 2.17 -0.97 -4.01
C LEU A 17 1.83 0.07 -5.07
N ILE A 18 1.82 1.36 -4.71
CA ILE A 18 1.54 2.45 -5.65
C ILE A 18 2.80 2.94 -6.39
N GLY A 19 3.98 2.38 -6.10
CA GLY A 19 5.24 2.76 -6.72
C GLY A 19 5.78 4.12 -6.25
N ALA A 20 5.45 4.55 -5.04
CA ALA A 20 5.88 5.83 -4.47
C ALA A 20 7.21 5.76 -3.71
N LEU A 21 7.74 4.56 -3.43
CA LEU A 21 9.03 4.40 -2.75
C LEU A 21 10.22 4.63 -3.69
N GLY A 22 11.30 5.19 -3.12
CA GLY A 22 12.59 5.22 -3.79
C GLY A 22 13.22 3.82 -3.91
N PRO A 23 14.26 3.64 -4.76
CA PRO A 23 14.89 2.33 -4.98
C PRO A 23 15.46 1.69 -3.70
N LEU A 24 16.07 2.49 -2.82
CA LEU A 24 16.66 2.00 -1.58
C LEU A 24 15.58 1.59 -0.56
N GLU A 25 14.59 2.46 -0.33
CA GLU A 25 13.46 2.19 0.57
C GLU A 25 12.68 0.93 0.15
N ARG A 26 12.52 0.75 -1.16
CA ARG A 26 11.91 -0.46 -1.72
C ARG A 26 12.70 -1.71 -1.37
N GLN A 27 14.02 -1.70 -1.54
CA GLN A 27 14.86 -2.87 -1.22
C GLN A 27 14.82 -3.21 0.27
N GLU A 28 14.86 -2.20 1.14
CA GLU A 28 14.77 -2.37 2.59
C GLU A 28 13.44 -3.01 3.00
N LEU A 29 12.33 -2.51 2.45
CA LEU A 29 11.00 -3.05 2.74
C LEU A 29 10.80 -4.46 2.16
N GLU A 30 11.27 -4.74 0.95
CA GLU A 30 11.23 -6.09 0.36
C GLU A 30 12.04 -7.10 1.20
N ALA A 31 13.17 -6.69 1.77
CA ALA A 31 13.94 -7.50 2.70
C ALA A 31 13.23 -7.70 4.05
N HIS A 32 12.50 -6.68 4.52
CA HIS A 32 11.68 -6.75 5.74
C HIS A 32 10.49 -7.70 5.60
N LEU A 33 9.78 -7.66 4.46
CA LEU A 33 8.60 -8.49 4.17
C LEU A 33 8.88 -9.99 4.28
N ARG A 34 10.13 -10.43 4.05
CA ARG A 34 10.53 -11.83 4.22
C ARG A 34 10.50 -12.33 5.67
N ARG A 35 10.47 -11.42 6.64
CA ARG A 35 10.64 -11.72 8.08
C ARG A 35 9.54 -11.17 8.98
N CYS A 36 8.60 -10.39 8.45
CA CYS A 36 7.54 -9.76 9.24
C CYS A 36 6.16 -10.17 8.73
N ALA A 37 5.46 -10.99 9.51
CA ALA A 37 4.10 -11.44 9.20
C ALA A 37 3.12 -10.26 9.12
N MET A 38 3.23 -9.27 10.01
CA MET A 38 2.36 -8.07 10.01
C MET A 38 2.46 -7.28 8.70
N CYS A 39 3.67 -7.04 8.19
CA CYS A 39 3.82 -6.34 6.91
C CYS A 39 3.38 -7.19 5.72
N LEU A 40 3.50 -8.52 5.81
CA LEU A 40 3.01 -9.42 4.78
C LEU A 40 1.47 -9.46 4.75
N GLU A 41 0.82 -9.49 5.91
CA GLU A 41 -0.64 -9.37 6.05
C GLU A 41 -1.14 -8.05 5.48
N GLU A 42 -0.48 -6.94 5.82
CA GLU A 42 -0.79 -5.62 5.26
C GLU A 42 -0.65 -5.60 3.73
N LEU A 43 0.41 -6.23 3.19
CA LEU A 43 0.63 -6.34 1.76
C LEU A 43 -0.50 -7.10 1.07
N ILE A 44 -0.93 -8.24 1.65
CA ILE A 44 -2.04 -9.04 1.13
C ILE A 44 -3.34 -8.25 1.16
N LEU A 45 -3.60 -7.53 2.26
CA LEU A 45 -4.79 -6.70 2.43
C LEU A 45 -4.87 -5.59 1.37
N LEU A 46 -3.74 -4.93 1.09
CA LEU A 46 -3.68 -3.79 0.18
C LEU A 46 -3.43 -4.17 -1.29
N ALA A 47 -2.98 -5.38 -1.59
CA ALA A 47 -2.64 -5.84 -2.95
C ALA A 47 -3.73 -5.62 -4.03
N PRO A 48 -5.03 -5.66 -3.73
CA PRO A 48 -6.07 -5.37 -4.73
C PRO A 48 -6.17 -3.88 -5.12
N LEU A 49 -5.66 -2.96 -4.28
CA LEU A 49 -5.85 -1.52 -4.46
C LEU A 49 -5.32 -0.98 -5.79
N PRO A 50 -4.11 -1.30 -6.27
CA PRO A 50 -3.62 -0.80 -7.56
C PRO A 50 -4.57 -1.09 -8.71
N GLY A 51 -5.19 -2.28 -8.75
CA GLY A 51 -6.18 -2.64 -9.77
C GLY A 51 -7.52 -1.92 -9.61
N LEU A 52 -7.91 -1.54 -8.39
CA LEU A 52 -9.08 -0.70 -8.15
C LEU A 52 -8.81 0.76 -8.54
N LEU A 53 -7.64 1.30 -8.17
CA LEU A 53 -7.22 2.66 -8.47
C LEU A 53 -7.06 2.90 -9.97
N HIS A 54 -6.56 1.92 -10.73
CA HIS A 54 -6.46 2.02 -12.18
C HIS A 54 -7.83 2.19 -12.88
N ARG A 55 -8.91 1.69 -12.26
CA ARG A 55 -10.28 1.81 -12.77
C ARG A 55 -11.01 3.04 -12.23
N ALA A 56 -10.51 3.64 -11.16
CA ALA A 56 -11.12 4.81 -10.57
C ALA A 56 -10.89 6.03 -11.47
N VAL A 57 -11.90 6.88 -11.58
CA VAL A 57 -11.71 8.21 -12.17
C VAL A 57 -10.97 9.07 -11.14
N PRO A 58 -9.83 9.69 -11.49
CA PRO A 58 -9.12 10.57 -10.58
C PRO A 58 -10.04 11.69 -10.05
N PRO A 59 -9.94 12.03 -8.76
CA PRO A 59 -10.71 13.12 -8.19
C PRO A 59 -10.45 14.41 -8.97
N GLY A 60 -11.52 15.12 -9.34
CA GLY A 60 -11.45 16.34 -10.16
C GLY A 60 -11.59 16.12 -11.67
N LEU A 61 -11.54 14.88 -12.17
CA LEU A 61 -11.80 14.55 -13.58
C LEU A 61 -13.25 14.13 -13.85
N CYS A 62 -14.05 13.89 -12.81
CA CYS A 62 -15.49 13.74 -12.96
C CYS A 62 -16.10 15.10 -13.37
N SER A 63 -16.21 15.36 -14.68
CA SER A 63 -17.24 16.26 -15.18
C SER A 63 -18.57 15.65 -14.79
N ARG A 64 -19.18 16.17 -13.73
CA ARG A 64 -20.56 15.89 -13.33
C ARG A 64 -21.47 15.99 -14.57
N ARG A 65 -21.74 14.88 -15.24
CA ARG A 65 -22.86 14.74 -16.17
C ARG A 65 -23.96 14.07 -15.37
N ASP A 66 -24.71 14.89 -14.63
CA ASP A 66 -26.05 14.55 -14.15
C ASP A 66 -26.98 14.52 -15.39
N PRO A 67 -27.84 13.50 -15.57
CA PRO A 67 -29.02 13.62 -16.41
C PRO A 67 -30.10 14.49 -15.76
#